data_AF-A0A9P6EFA2-F1
#
_entry.id   AF-A0A9P6EFA2-F1
#
_cell.length_a   1.000
_cell.length_b   1.000
_cell.length_c   1.000
_cell.angle_alpha   90.00
_cell.angle_beta   90.00
_cell.angle_gamma   90.00
#
_symmetry.space_group_name_H-M   'P 1'
#
loop_
_entity.id
_entity.type
_entity.pdbx_description
1 polymer ?
#
loop_
_entity_poly.entity_id
_entity_poly.type
_entity_poly.pdbx_seq_one_letter_code
_entity_poly.pdbx_strand_id
1 'polypeptide(L)'
;PEVVPGEGLPSLKSLGLTSKDLYNMKPEFFNSSIETRSKHFDNSCNPYSTGNFDDAIACYNYLVRIGHWSCLVTPTGRSKFCVSGDAAIQGYNFRSDGNSVSSPCSYVALAAQWVLTHC
;
A
#
# COMPACT_ATOMS: atom_id res chain seq x y z
N PRO A 1 7.12 -12.56 -7.11
CA PRO A 1 7.15 -11.77 -8.37
C PRO A 1 8.07 -10.54 -8.23
N GLU A 2 8.21 -9.71 -9.27
CA GLU A 2 8.91 -8.43 -9.10
C GLU A 2 8.03 -7.45 -8.32
N VAL A 3 8.61 -6.75 -7.34
CA VAL A 3 7.96 -5.63 -6.66
C VAL A 3 8.39 -4.35 -7.36
N VAL A 4 7.43 -3.64 -7.96
CA VAL A 4 7.64 -2.41 -8.71
C VAL A 4 7.10 -1.23 -7.90
N PRO A 5 7.99 -0.38 -7.36
CA PRO A 5 7.62 0.89 -6.75
C PRO A 5 6.77 1.77 -7.65
N GLY A 6 5.83 2.49 -7.04
CA GLY A 6 5.08 3.55 -7.70
C GLY A 6 5.96 4.70 -8.19
N GLU A 7 5.45 5.45 -9.17
CA GLU A 7 6.13 6.63 -9.71
C GLU A 7 6.44 7.64 -8.59
N GLY A 8 7.67 8.17 -8.59
CA GLY A 8 8.16 9.12 -7.59
C GLY A 8 8.55 8.51 -6.23
N LEU A 9 8.37 7.20 -6.03
CA LEU A 9 8.81 6.51 -4.81
C LEU A 9 10.19 5.86 -4.98
N PRO A 10 10.91 5.57 -3.87
CA PRO A 10 12.25 5.00 -3.93
C PRO A 10 12.29 3.63 -4.62
N SER A 11 13.27 3.44 -5.50
CA SER A 11 13.54 2.12 -6.06
C SER A 11 14.01 1.12 -4.98
N LEU A 12 13.79 -0.18 -5.19
CA LEU A 12 14.33 -1.21 -4.29
C LEU A 12 15.87 -1.12 -4.20
N LYS A 13 16.53 -0.89 -5.34
CA LYS A 13 17.97 -0.73 -5.42
C LYS A 13 18.48 0.42 -4.55
N SER A 14 17.80 1.57 -4.54
CA SER A 14 18.17 2.72 -3.68
C SER A 14 17.99 2.44 -2.19
N LEU A 15 17.15 1.46 -1.84
CA LEU A 15 16.94 1.03 -0.46
C LEU A 15 17.86 -0.15 -0.06
N GLY A 16 18.68 -0.64 -0.99
CA GLY A 16 19.48 -1.86 -0.77
C GLY A 16 18.64 -3.12 -0.62
N LEU A 17 17.47 -3.16 -1.26
CA LEU A 17 16.50 -4.26 -1.19
C LEU A 17 16.32 -4.92 -2.55
N THR A 18 15.86 -6.16 -2.52
CA THR A 18 15.36 -6.91 -3.67
C THR A 18 13.89 -7.30 -3.45
N SER A 19 13.20 -7.68 -4.53
CA SER A 19 11.85 -8.26 -4.41
C SER A 19 11.85 -9.49 -3.49
N LYS A 20 12.88 -10.34 -3.60
CA LYS A 20 13.02 -11.54 -2.76
C LYS A 20 13.10 -11.19 -1.27
N ASP A 21 13.76 -10.10 -0.91
CA ASP A 21 13.81 -9.65 0.48
C ASP A 21 12.41 -9.30 0.98
N LEU A 22 11.64 -8.55 0.18
CA LEU A 22 10.28 -8.15 0.54
C LEU A 22 9.31 -9.32 0.70
N TYR A 23 9.43 -10.38 -0.10
CA TYR A 23 8.63 -11.60 0.06
C TYR A 23 9.02 -12.43 1.28
N ASN A 24 10.30 -12.39 1.69
CA ASN A 24 10.77 -13.14 2.85
C ASN A 24 10.65 -12.36 4.17
N MET A 25 10.35 -11.06 4.11
CA MET A 25 10.12 -10.23 5.28
C MET A 25 8.83 -10.63 5.99
N LYS A 26 8.92 -10.82 7.32
CA LYS A 26 7.74 -10.97 8.15
C LYS A 26 7.01 -9.61 8.22
N PRO A 27 5.70 -9.55 7.95
CA PRO A 27 4.96 -8.29 8.03
C PRO A 27 4.89 -7.80 9.48
N GLU A 28 5.39 -6.59 9.71
CA GLU A 28 5.31 -5.91 11.00
C GLU A 28 3.98 -5.14 11.10
N PHE A 29 2.90 -5.87 11.38
CA PHE A 29 1.59 -5.26 11.56
C PHE A 29 1.56 -4.27 12.73
N PHE A 30 0.95 -3.10 12.51
CA PHE A 30 0.76 -2.06 13.49
C PHE A 30 -0.28 -2.53 14.53
N ASN A 31 0.17 -3.11 15.64
CA ASN A 31 -0.65 -3.85 16.60
C ASN A 31 -1.56 -3.02 17.53
N SER A 32 -1.63 -1.69 17.44
CA SER A 32 -2.33 -0.89 18.48
C SER A 32 -3.18 0.29 18.03
N SER A 33 -3.11 0.74 16.78
CA SER A 33 -3.76 1.99 16.36
C SER A 33 -5.05 1.82 15.56
N ILE A 34 -5.37 0.57 15.17
CA ILE A 34 -6.54 0.25 14.36
C ILE A 34 -7.70 -0.24 15.25
N GLU A 35 -7.47 -1.19 16.15
CA GLU A 35 -8.56 -1.80 16.94
C GLU A 35 -9.26 -0.83 17.90
N THR A 36 -8.57 0.24 18.32
CA THR A 36 -9.16 1.28 19.18
C THR A 36 -9.98 2.31 18.41
N ARG A 37 -10.00 2.27 17.07
CA ARG A 37 -10.79 3.20 16.25
C ARG A 37 -12.17 2.59 16.00
N SER A 38 -13.21 3.35 16.35
CA SER A 38 -14.58 2.99 15.99
C SER A 38 -14.68 2.82 14.48
N LYS A 39 -15.07 1.62 14.01
CA LYS A 39 -15.37 1.41 12.59
C LYS A 39 -16.53 2.33 12.21
N HIS A 40 -16.33 3.11 11.15
CA HIS A 40 -17.41 3.92 10.55
C HIS A 40 -18.16 3.16 9.45
N PHE A 41 -17.65 1.98 9.05
CA PHE A 41 -18.17 1.17 7.96
C PHE A 41 -17.81 -0.31 8.15
N ASP A 42 -18.73 -1.21 7.80
CA ASP A 42 -18.46 -2.66 7.74
C ASP A 42 -17.87 -3.01 6.37
N ASN A 43 -16.56 -3.23 6.33
CA ASN A 43 -15.89 -3.59 5.08
C ASN A 43 -16.23 -5.03 4.65
N SER A 44 -16.23 -5.27 3.34
CA SER A 44 -16.35 -6.60 2.75
C SER A 44 -15.34 -6.79 1.63
N CYS A 45 -14.93 -8.04 1.42
CA CYS A 45 -14.12 -8.40 0.27
C CYS A 45 -14.91 -8.25 -1.03
N ASN A 46 -14.28 -7.67 -2.05
CA ASN A 46 -14.82 -7.70 -3.40
C ASN A 46 -14.43 -9.03 -4.09
N PRO A 47 -15.39 -9.91 -4.43
CA PRO A 47 -15.08 -11.21 -5.03
C PRO A 47 -14.73 -11.13 -6.52
N TYR A 48 -14.93 -9.99 -7.18
CA TYR A 48 -14.79 -9.87 -8.65
C TYR A 48 -13.40 -9.47 -9.13
N SER A 49 -12.52 -9.05 -8.22
CA SER A 49 -11.16 -8.61 -8.53
C SER A 49 -10.25 -9.00 -7.37
N THR A 50 -9.88 -10.28 -7.34
CA THR A 50 -8.94 -10.84 -6.37
C THR A 50 -7.50 -10.58 -6.78
N GLY A 51 -6.61 -10.42 -5.81
CA GLY A 51 -5.16 -10.46 -6.02
C GLY A 51 -4.52 -11.46 -5.07
N ASN A 52 -3.30 -11.88 -5.38
CA ASN A 52 -2.52 -12.79 -4.54
C ASN A 52 -2.14 -12.10 -3.22
N PHE A 53 -2.35 -12.83 -2.11
CA PHE A 53 -2.08 -12.32 -0.77
C PHE A 53 -0.60 -12.02 -0.53
N ASP A 54 0.31 -12.91 -0.96
CA ASP A 54 1.75 -12.74 -0.77
C ASP A 54 2.30 -11.57 -1.60
N ASP A 55 1.75 -11.36 -2.79
CA ASP A 55 2.07 -10.21 -3.64
C ASP A 55 1.66 -8.89 -2.98
N ALA A 56 0.49 -8.86 -2.34
CA ALA A 56 0.03 -7.71 -1.57
C ALA A 56 0.88 -7.48 -0.30
N ILE A 57 1.30 -8.55 0.39
CA ILE A 57 2.22 -8.49 1.55
C ILE A 57 3.58 -7.95 1.13
N ALA A 58 4.14 -8.37 -0.01
CA ALA A 58 5.40 -7.84 -0.51
C ALA A 58 5.32 -6.33 -0.78
N CYS A 59 4.20 -5.86 -1.33
CA CYS A 59 3.93 -4.44 -1.48
C CYS A 59 3.75 -3.70 -0.16
N TYR A 60 3.04 -4.30 0.80
CA TYR A 60 2.89 -3.76 2.16
C TYR A 60 4.26 -3.57 2.82
N ASN A 61 5.12 -4.60 2.77
CA ASN A 61 6.47 -4.56 3.33
C ASN A 61 7.28 -3.42 2.72
N TYR A 62 7.21 -3.21 1.40
CA TYR A 62 7.85 -2.08 0.74
C TYR A 62 7.39 -0.73 1.31
N LEU A 63 6.07 -0.53 1.45
CA LEU A 63 5.50 0.71 1.98
C LEU A 63 5.89 0.97 3.45
N VAL A 64 5.98 -0.09 4.27
CA VAL A 64 6.49 0.01 5.64
C VAL A 64 7.94 0.50 5.65
N ARG A 65 8.82 -0.01 4.76
CA ARG A 65 10.24 0.43 4.71
C ARG A 65 10.40 1.88 4.29
N ILE A 66 9.56 2.37 3.38
CA ILE A 66 9.63 3.78 2.94
C ILE A 66 8.85 4.74 3.84
N GLY A 67 7.92 4.27 4.68
CA GLY A 67 7.40 4.96 5.86
C GLY A 67 7.06 6.46 5.77
N HIS A 68 8.08 7.33 5.84
CA HIS A 68 7.99 8.78 5.79
C HIS A 68 7.85 9.37 4.38
N TRP A 69 8.16 8.59 3.34
CA TRP A 69 8.00 9.03 1.95
C TRP A 69 6.53 9.36 1.66
N SER A 70 6.32 10.38 0.83
CA SER A 70 4.99 10.87 0.47
C SER A 70 4.41 9.99 -0.64
N CYS A 71 3.40 9.19 -0.31
CA CYS A 71 2.59 8.47 -1.28
C CYS A 71 1.59 9.44 -1.91
N LEU A 72 1.98 10.02 -3.05
CA LEU A 72 1.23 11.04 -3.79
C LEU A 72 0.18 10.40 -4.70
N VAL A 73 -1.03 10.96 -4.68
CA VAL A 73 -2.06 10.71 -5.69
C VAL A 73 -2.24 11.98 -6.52
N THR A 74 -1.98 11.86 -7.82
CA THR A 74 -2.02 12.97 -8.76
C THR A 74 -3.46 13.51 -8.95
N PRO A 75 -3.64 14.71 -9.52
CA PRO A 75 -4.95 15.35 -9.62
C PRO A 75 -5.99 14.58 -10.42
N THR A 76 -5.55 13.71 -11.32
CA THR A 76 -6.41 12.93 -12.21
C THR A 76 -6.30 11.45 -11.88
N GLY A 77 -7.08 11.03 -10.89
CA GLY A 77 -7.48 9.63 -10.75
C GLY A 77 -6.65 8.82 -9.75
N ARG A 78 -5.90 7.85 -10.28
CA ARG A 78 -5.35 6.71 -9.54
C ARG A 78 -3.83 6.70 -9.61
N SER A 79 -3.17 6.59 -8.47
CA SER A 79 -1.72 6.40 -8.39
C SER A 79 -1.40 5.07 -7.73
N LYS A 80 -0.63 4.23 -8.42
CA LYS A 80 -0.11 2.97 -7.87
C LYS A 80 1.11 3.30 -7.01
N PHE A 81 1.10 2.88 -5.75
CA PHE A 81 2.24 3.04 -4.84
C PHE A 81 3.17 1.83 -4.88
N CYS A 82 2.61 0.66 -5.19
CA CYS A 82 3.36 -0.56 -5.42
C CYS A 82 2.54 -1.52 -6.27
N VAL A 83 3.21 -2.26 -7.15
CA VAL A 83 2.66 -3.39 -7.90
C VAL A 83 3.55 -4.60 -7.67
N SER A 84 2.95 -5.77 -7.44
CA SER A 84 3.66 -7.03 -7.51
C SER A 84 2.73 -8.12 -8.02
N GLY A 85 3.19 -8.90 -9.01
CA GLY A 85 2.37 -9.92 -9.65
C GLY A 85 1.01 -9.38 -10.09
N ASP A 86 -0.08 -9.90 -9.53
CA ASP A 86 -1.46 -9.46 -9.80
C ASP A 86 -2.04 -8.50 -8.73
N ALA A 87 -1.27 -8.16 -7.69
CA ALA A 87 -1.67 -7.23 -6.64
C ALA A 87 -1.10 -5.82 -6.85
N ALA A 88 -1.86 -4.82 -6.41
CA ALA A 88 -1.40 -3.43 -6.36
C ALA A 88 -1.98 -2.69 -5.16
N ILE A 89 -1.14 -1.92 -4.47
CA ILE A 89 -1.58 -0.94 -3.48
C ILE A 89 -1.60 0.43 -4.16
N GLN A 90 -2.75 1.07 -4.19
CA GLN A 90 -2.97 2.29 -4.95
C GLN A 90 -3.94 3.24 -4.24
N GLY A 91 -3.81 4.53 -4.50
CA GLY A 91 -4.68 5.58 -3.98
C GLY A 91 -5.55 6.18 -5.08
N TYR A 92 -6.66 6.78 -4.67
CA TYR A 92 -7.57 7.51 -5.55
C TYR A 92 -7.80 8.91 -5.03
N ASN A 93 -7.82 9.88 -5.95
CA ASN A 93 -8.16 11.26 -5.68
C ASN A 93 -9.36 11.64 -6.54
N PHE A 94 -10.51 11.86 -5.89
CA PHE A 94 -11.76 12.22 -6.54
C PHE A 94 -12.09 13.71 -6.40
N ARG A 95 -11.13 14.53 -5.96
CA ARG A 95 -11.33 15.97 -5.85
C ARG A 95 -11.42 16.59 -7.25
N SER A 96 -12.36 17.53 -7.41
CA SER A 96 -12.54 18.28 -8.66
C SER A 96 -11.68 19.53 -8.75
N ASP A 97 -10.91 19.85 -7.70
CA ASP A 97 -10.12 21.08 -7.60
C ASP A 97 -8.76 21.02 -8.30
N GLY A 98 -8.42 19.89 -8.93
CA GLY A 98 -7.17 19.72 -9.67
C GLY A 98 -5.92 19.64 -8.78
N ASN A 99 -6.08 19.47 -7.47
CA ASN A 99 -4.95 19.35 -6.54
C ASN A 99 -4.57 17.89 -6.31
N SER A 100 -3.27 17.63 -6.13
CA SER A 100 -2.80 16.33 -5.64
C SER A 100 -3.09 16.16 -4.15
N VAL A 101 -3.26 14.93 -3.71
CA VAL A 101 -3.32 14.59 -2.28
C VAL A 101 -2.20 13.62 -1.93
N SER A 102 -1.77 13.59 -0.69
CA SER A 102 -0.76 12.64 -0.26
C SER A 102 -0.98 12.17 1.17
N SER A 103 -0.32 11.07 1.50
CA SER A 103 -0.15 10.60 2.88
C SER A 103 1.23 9.97 3.02
N PRO A 104 1.81 9.94 4.24
CA PRO A 104 2.99 9.13 4.49
C PRO A 104 2.72 7.67 4.08
N CYS A 105 3.66 7.02 3.40
CA CYS A 105 3.49 5.65 2.95
C CYS A 105 3.30 4.65 4.10
N SER A 106 3.74 4.99 5.32
CA SER A 106 3.39 4.26 6.55
C SER A 106 1.88 4.25 6.85
N TYR A 107 1.15 5.34 6.59
CA TYR A 107 -0.31 5.39 6.73
C TYR A 107 -1.02 4.67 5.60
N VAL A 108 -0.43 4.66 4.39
CA VAL A 108 -0.92 3.81 3.30
C VAL A 108 -0.72 2.32 3.64
N ALA A 109 0.42 1.95 4.22
CA ALA A 109 0.67 0.60 4.72
C ALA A 109 -0.33 0.21 5.81
N LEU A 110 -0.64 1.11 6.74
CA LEU A 110 -1.66 0.90 7.77
C LEU A 110 -3.05 0.60 7.16
N ALA A 111 -3.44 1.36 6.14
CA ALA A 111 -4.70 1.11 5.43
C ALA A 111 -4.67 -0.23 4.67
N ALA A 112 -3.55 -0.59 4.05
CA ALA A 112 -3.38 -1.89 3.40
C ALA A 112 -3.45 -3.05 4.39
N GLN A 113 -2.84 -2.93 5.58
CA GLN A 113 -2.96 -3.92 6.65
C GLN A 113 -4.41 -4.17 7.05
N TRP A 114 -5.24 -3.12 7.17
CA TRP A 114 -6.66 -3.28 7.47
C TRP A 114 -7.33 -4.20 6.44
N VAL A 115 -7.09 -3.95 5.15
CA VAL A 115 -7.62 -4.78 4.07
C VAL A 115 -7.09 -6.21 4.17
N LEU A 116 -5.79 -6.41 4.40
CA LEU A 116 -5.17 -7.74 4.49
C LEU A 116 -5.62 -8.59 5.69
N THR A 117 -6.29 -8.00 6.68
CA THR A 117 -6.67 -8.67 7.93
C THR A 117 -8.18 -8.71 8.16
N HIS A 118 -8.94 -7.90 7.43
CA HIS A 118 -10.40 -7.78 7.55
C HIS A 118 -11.11 -8.06 6.22
N CYS A 119 -10.33 -8.35 5.19
CA CYS A 119 -10.69 -9.09 4.01
C CYS A 119 -9.70 -10.28 3.91
#